data_AF-A0A6J5DYC6-F1
#
_entry.id   AF-A0A6J5DYC6-F1
#
_cell.length_a   1.000
_cell.length_b   1.000
_cell.length_c   1.000
_cell.angle_alpha   90.00
_cell.angle_beta   90.00
_cell.angle_gamma   90.00
#
_symmetry.space_group_name_H-M   'P 1'
#
loop_
_entity.id
_entity.type
_entity.pdbx_description
1 polymer ?
#
loop_
_entity_poly.entity_id
_entity_poly.type
_entity_poly.pdbx_seq_one_letter_code
_entity_poly.pdbx_strand_id
1 'polypeptide(L)'
;MKLTTTMLGTLDRQDVFDIVAWNLLRQNARATAFDRVKCLYRAPDGKRCAIGWLIPDDVYSKALEFFGVRDIAARLIETDYGAKFARFLYIHMPLLRDLQEMHDANLPVEWPVALRTIARRHRLNTTVITHCERQLGFVTRSQPEHVRPVAPAYLLDFPKLLAPVNTGVDHGREERKAPREVCCA
;
A
#
# COMPACT_ATOMS: atom_id res chain seq x y z
N MET A 1 -0.95 17.00 15.81
CA MET A 1 0.41 17.39 16.24
C MET A 1 1.03 18.20 15.11
N LYS A 2 1.74 19.29 15.42
CA LYS A 2 2.52 20.05 14.43
C LYS A 2 3.99 19.73 14.64
N LEU A 3 4.64 19.12 13.66
CA LEU A 3 6.09 18.95 13.68
C LEU A 3 6.76 20.26 13.26
N THR A 4 7.79 20.63 13.99
CA THR A 4 8.69 21.74 13.63
C THR A 4 10.04 21.17 13.22
N THR A 5 10.79 21.93 12.44
CA THR A 5 12.14 21.56 12.02
C THR A 5 13.09 21.27 13.18
N THR A 6 12.90 21.92 14.33
CA THR A 6 13.67 21.68 15.56
C THR A 6 13.44 20.27 16.13
N MET A 7 12.22 19.74 16.03
CA MET A 7 11.88 18.41 16.55
C MET A 7 12.51 17.28 15.72
N LEU A 8 12.75 17.50 14.42
CA LEU A 8 13.24 16.45 13.53
C LEU A 8 14.61 15.90 13.92
N GLY A 9 15.48 16.73 14.50
CA GLY A 9 16.84 16.34 14.88
C GLY A 9 16.89 15.34 16.04
N THR A 10 15.80 15.19 16.79
CA THR A 10 15.75 14.32 17.98
C THR A 10 14.94 13.04 17.75
N LEU A 11 14.23 12.91 16.62
CA LEU A 11 13.39 11.75 16.36
C LEU A 11 14.24 10.56 15.92
N ASP A 12 14.10 9.46 16.66
CA ASP A 12 14.65 8.18 16.25
C ASP A 12 13.68 7.42 15.31
N ARG A 13 14.06 6.21 14.90
CA ARG A 13 13.22 5.41 13.99
C ARG A 13 11.89 5.01 14.62
N GLN A 14 11.84 4.80 15.93
CA GLN A 14 10.63 4.45 16.64
C GLN A 14 9.68 5.64 16.67
N ASP A 15 10.18 6.84 16.98
CA ASP A 15 9.38 8.06 16.98
C ASP A 15 8.75 8.32 15.60
N VAL A 16 9.56 8.18 14.53
CA VAL A 16 9.08 8.32 13.15
C VAL A 16 7.97 7.33 12.84
N PHE A 17 8.17 6.07 13.21
CA PHE A 17 7.16 5.03 13.01
C PHE A 17 5.88 5.31 13.81
N ASP A 18 6.00 5.70 15.08
CA ASP A 18 4.87 5.95 15.96
C ASP A 18 4.05 7.14 15.47
N ILE A 19 4.70 8.22 15.04
CA ILE A 19 4.02 9.38 14.46
C ILE A 19 3.23 8.96 13.21
N VAL A 20 3.86 8.24 12.28
CA VAL A 20 3.19 7.86 11.02
C VAL A 20 2.06 6.87 11.29
N ALA A 21 2.32 5.80 12.06
CA ALA A 21 1.32 4.78 12.39
C ALA A 21 0.11 5.38 13.11
N TRP A 22 0.34 6.20 14.14
CA TRP A 22 -0.72 6.90 14.87
C TRP A 22 -1.62 7.70 13.94
N ASN A 23 -1.02 8.56 13.12
CA ASN A 23 -1.80 9.48 12.31
C ASN A 23 -2.51 8.76 11.15
N LEU A 24 -1.87 7.78 10.50
CA LEU A 24 -2.51 7.00 9.43
C LEU A 24 -3.69 6.17 9.95
N LEU A 25 -3.52 5.44 11.06
CA LEU A 25 -4.59 4.60 11.61
C LEU A 25 -5.80 5.43 12.04
N ARG A 26 -5.58 6.63 12.58
CA ARG A 26 -6.66 7.57 12.92
C ARG A 26 -7.28 8.23 11.70
N GLN A 27 -6.50 8.51 10.66
CA GLN A 27 -6.99 9.09 9.41
C GLN A 27 -7.84 8.09 8.62
N ASN A 28 -7.46 6.80 8.66
CA ASN A 28 -8.15 5.66 8.04
C ASN A 28 -8.58 5.90 6.57
N ALA A 29 -7.79 6.67 5.84
CA ALA A 29 -8.05 7.03 4.45
C ALA A 29 -6.75 7.50 3.79
N ARG A 30 -6.57 7.20 2.50
CA ARG A 30 -5.43 7.71 1.72
C ARG A 30 -5.62 9.20 1.42
N ALA A 31 -4.52 9.95 1.46
CA ALA A 31 -4.48 11.31 0.93
C ALA A 31 -4.19 11.23 -0.57
N THR A 32 -5.22 11.31 -1.41
CA THR A 32 -5.07 11.18 -2.87
C THR A 32 -5.50 12.44 -3.61
N ALA A 33 -4.92 12.66 -4.79
CA ALA A 33 -5.42 13.62 -5.75
C ALA A 33 -6.83 13.23 -6.26
N PHE A 34 -7.47 14.13 -7.01
CA PHE A 34 -8.82 13.92 -7.56
C PHE A 34 -8.94 12.67 -8.44
N ASP A 35 -7.86 12.31 -9.14
CA ASP A 35 -7.79 11.10 -9.97
C ASP A 35 -7.66 9.80 -9.17
N ARG A 36 -7.42 9.90 -7.85
CA ARG A 36 -7.13 8.79 -6.93
C ARG A 36 -5.92 7.93 -7.31
N VAL A 37 -5.11 8.36 -8.27
CA VAL A 37 -3.93 7.63 -8.76
C VAL A 37 -2.70 8.00 -7.95
N LYS A 38 -2.53 9.28 -7.63
CA LYS A 38 -1.36 9.77 -6.91
C LYS A 38 -1.71 10.16 -5.48
N CYS A 39 -0.84 9.79 -4.54
CA CYS A 39 -0.91 10.33 -3.20
C CYS A 39 -0.48 11.80 -3.18
N LEU A 40 -1.01 12.55 -2.22
CA LEU A 40 -0.59 13.90 -1.90
C LEU A 40 0.04 13.90 -0.51
N TYR A 41 1.12 14.67 -0.33
CA TYR A 41 1.65 14.92 1.00
C TYR A 41 0.60 15.62 1.86
N ARG A 42 -0.10 16.62 1.33
CA ARG A 42 -1.24 17.25 2.00
C ARG A 42 -2.41 17.44 1.05
N ALA A 43 -3.43 16.59 1.21
CA ALA A 43 -4.66 16.68 0.45
C ALA A 43 -5.52 17.89 0.91
N PRO A 44 -6.37 18.45 0.03
CA PRO A 44 -7.22 19.60 0.34
C PRO A 44 -8.21 19.37 1.50
N ASP A 45 -8.57 18.12 1.76
CA ASP A 45 -9.48 17.71 2.84
C ASP A 45 -8.76 17.49 4.19
N GLY A 46 -7.50 17.93 4.28
CA GLY A 46 -6.68 17.84 5.48
C GLY A 46 -5.99 16.50 5.69
N LYS A 47 -6.25 15.50 4.83
CA LYS A 47 -5.55 14.21 4.89
C LYS A 47 -4.10 14.35 4.46
N ARG A 48 -3.23 13.53 5.03
CA ARG A 48 -1.81 13.47 4.68
C ARG A 48 -1.38 12.03 4.44
N CYS A 49 -0.48 11.81 3.49
CA CYS A 49 0.12 10.49 3.31
C CYS A 49 1.13 10.19 4.44
N ALA A 50 1.77 9.02 4.39
CA ALA A 50 2.77 8.60 5.37
C ALA A 50 3.84 9.68 5.60
N ILE A 51 4.41 10.20 4.51
CA ILE A 51 5.48 11.20 4.57
C ILE A 51 4.94 12.58 4.88
N GLY A 52 3.72 12.91 4.41
CA GLY A 52 3.08 14.19 4.66
C GLY A 52 2.89 14.51 6.14
N TRP A 53 2.75 13.48 7.00
CA TRP A 53 2.72 13.64 8.45
C TRP A 53 4.05 14.08 9.05
N LEU A 54 5.16 13.86 8.35
CA LEU A 54 6.52 14.18 8.79
C LEU A 54 7.06 15.49 8.22
N ILE A 55 6.44 16.05 7.17
CA ILE A 55 6.85 17.33 6.59
C ILE A 55 6.44 18.46 7.54
N PRO A 56 7.39 19.23 8.09
CA PRO A 56 7.07 20.40 8.91
C PRO A 56 6.26 21.45 8.15
N ASP A 57 5.43 22.21 8.86
CA ASP A 57 4.58 23.25 8.24
C ASP A 57 5.40 24.36 7.56
N ASP A 58 6.58 24.69 8.11
CA ASP A 58 7.54 25.67 7.59
C ASP A 58 8.33 25.17 6.37
N VAL A 59 8.37 23.86 6.13
CA VAL A 59 9.03 23.25 4.98
C VAL A 59 8.04 22.93 3.86
N TYR A 60 6.78 22.68 4.20
CA TYR A 60 5.79 22.28 3.22
C TYR A 60 5.51 23.39 2.20
N SER A 61 5.57 23.02 0.92
CA SER A 61 5.09 23.82 -0.21
C SER A 61 4.32 22.93 -1.16
N LYS A 62 3.27 23.46 -1.80
CA LYS A 62 2.55 22.74 -2.87
C LYS A 62 3.47 22.31 -4.02
N ALA A 63 4.62 22.97 -4.19
CA ALA A 63 5.64 22.60 -5.18
C ALA A 63 6.35 21.27 -4.85
N LEU A 64 6.20 20.74 -3.64
CA LEU A 64 6.73 19.42 -3.25
C LEU A 64 5.82 18.28 -3.71
N GLU A 65 4.55 18.57 -3.99
CA GLU A 65 3.60 17.55 -4.41
C GLU A 65 4.05 16.86 -5.71
N PHE A 66 3.70 15.59 -5.85
CA PHE A 66 4.06 14.73 -6.99
C PHE A 66 5.54 14.37 -7.12
N PHE A 67 6.39 14.76 -6.16
CA PHE A 67 7.76 14.29 -6.07
C PHE A 67 7.90 13.12 -5.10
N GLY A 68 8.84 12.21 -5.39
CA GLY A 68 9.17 11.14 -4.46
C GLY A 68 9.97 11.66 -3.27
N VAL A 69 10.01 10.88 -2.18
CA VAL A 69 10.76 11.21 -0.96
C VAL A 69 12.24 11.51 -1.26
N ARG A 70 12.83 10.76 -2.19
CA ARG A 70 14.21 10.95 -2.64
C ARG A 70 14.40 12.28 -3.38
N ASP A 71 13.44 12.65 -4.23
CA ASP A 71 13.52 13.86 -5.05
C ASP A 71 13.40 15.11 -4.18
N ILE A 72 12.49 15.10 -3.20
CA ILE A 72 12.36 16.22 -2.25
C ILE A 72 13.60 16.35 -1.37
N ALA A 73 14.20 15.24 -0.92
CA ALA A 73 15.42 15.28 -0.11
C ALA A 73 16.58 15.94 -0.86
N ALA A 74 16.72 15.65 -2.16
CA ALA A 74 17.75 16.26 -3.01
C ALA A 74 17.52 17.76 -3.21
N ARG A 75 16.27 18.20 -3.37
CA ARG A 75 15.95 19.62 -3.63
C ARG A 75 16.01 20.51 -2.40
N LEU A 76 15.68 19.96 -1.24
CA LEU A 76 15.60 20.75 -0.02
C LEU A 76 16.96 21.08 0.59
N ILE A 77 18.03 20.42 0.14
CA ILE A 77 19.38 20.59 0.69
C ILE A 77 19.96 21.99 0.50
N GLU A 78 19.42 22.78 -0.44
CA GLU A 78 19.89 24.13 -0.78
C GLU A 78 19.36 25.22 0.18
N THR A 79 18.46 24.89 1.12
CA THR A 79 17.88 25.84 2.09
C THR A 79 18.20 25.42 3.53
N ASP A 80 18.38 26.32 4.49
CA ASP A 80 18.76 25.92 5.87
C ASP A 80 17.72 25.02 6.54
N TYR A 81 16.44 25.39 6.47
CA TYR A 81 15.34 24.59 7.01
C TYR A 81 15.13 23.29 6.22
N GLY A 82 15.27 23.35 4.89
CA GLY A 82 15.17 22.18 4.04
C GLY A 82 16.33 21.20 4.23
N ALA A 83 17.55 21.66 4.52
CA ALA A 83 18.71 20.81 4.73
C ALA A 83 18.56 19.93 5.98
N LYS A 84 17.99 20.47 7.06
CA LYS A 84 17.66 19.69 8.27
C LYS A 84 16.64 18.60 7.96
N PHE A 85 15.58 18.93 7.22
CA PHE A 85 14.58 17.94 6.83
C PHE A 85 15.13 16.92 5.82
N ALA A 86 15.93 17.35 4.84
CA ALA A 86 16.61 16.46 3.89
C ALA A 86 17.49 15.45 4.63
N ARG A 87 18.28 15.90 5.60
CA ARG A 87 19.10 15.01 6.45
C ARG A 87 18.22 14.01 7.22
N PHE A 88 17.12 14.47 7.81
CA PHE A 88 16.14 13.59 8.45
C PHE A 88 15.60 12.52 7.49
N LEU A 89 15.21 12.92 6.26
CA LEU A 89 14.73 12.01 5.23
C LEU A 89 15.80 10.96 4.88
N TYR A 90 17.06 11.36 4.71
CA TYR A 90 18.15 10.43 4.41
C TYR A 90 18.40 9.41 5.52
N ILE A 91 18.41 9.85 6.79
CA ILE A 91 18.63 8.98 7.95
C ILE A 91 17.56 7.88 8.03
N HIS A 92 16.30 8.24 7.77
CA HIS A 92 15.15 7.36 7.94
C HIS A 92 14.67 6.72 6.63
N MET A 93 15.34 6.97 5.50
CA MET A 93 14.89 6.61 4.16
C MET A 93 14.40 5.15 4.01
N PRO A 94 15.09 4.13 4.56
CA PRO A 94 14.60 2.75 4.46
C PRO A 94 13.22 2.56 5.09
N LEU A 95 12.98 3.15 6.26
CA LEU A 95 11.69 3.10 6.96
C LEU A 95 10.63 3.93 6.22
N LEU A 96 10.99 5.13 5.78
CA LEU A 96 10.10 6.04 5.07
C LEU A 96 9.56 5.44 3.76
N ARG A 97 10.42 4.75 3.01
CA ARG A 97 10.02 4.03 1.79
C ARG A 97 9.00 2.93 2.09
N ASP A 98 9.26 2.11 3.10
CA ASP A 98 8.35 1.01 3.46
C ASP A 98 6.99 1.55 3.93
N LEU A 99 6.98 2.64 4.70
CA LEU A 99 5.75 3.30 5.15
C LEU A 99 4.96 3.90 3.99
N GLN A 100 5.62 4.54 3.04
CA GLN A 100 4.98 5.12 1.86
C GLN A 100 4.43 4.03 0.93
N GLU A 101 5.22 2.98 0.66
CA GLU A 101 4.79 1.83 -0.14
C GLU A 101 3.56 1.15 0.47
N MET A 102 3.56 0.95 1.79
CA MET A 102 2.41 0.41 2.49
C MET A 102 1.16 1.29 2.34
N HIS A 103 1.29 2.61 2.52
CA HIS A 103 0.19 3.56 2.35
C HIS A 103 -0.40 3.54 0.93
N ASP A 104 0.46 3.48 -0.09
CA ASP A 104 0.03 3.58 -1.49
C ASP A 104 -0.58 2.26 -2.02
N ALA A 105 0.01 1.13 -1.63
CA ALA A 105 -0.34 -0.20 -2.15
C ALA A 105 -1.48 -0.92 -1.41
N ASN A 106 -1.83 -0.51 -0.19
CA ASN A 106 -2.80 -1.21 0.66
C ASN A 106 -4.02 -0.34 0.96
N LEU A 107 -5.17 -0.99 1.16
CA LEU A 107 -6.37 -0.34 1.69
C LEU A 107 -6.19 0.00 3.18
N PRO A 108 -6.84 1.05 3.70
CA PRO A 108 -6.72 1.44 5.11
C PRO A 108 -6.99 0.32 6.13
N VAL A 109 -7.91 -0.59 5.82
CA VAL A 109 -8.22 -1.76 6.68
C VAL A 109 -7.05 -2.74 6.83
N GLU A 110 -6.11 -2.74 5.88
CA GLU A 110 -4.95 -3.63 5.86
C GLU A 110 -3.73 -3.00 6.57
N TRP A 111 -3.75 -1.67 6.79
CA TRP A 111 -2.64 -0.93 7.38
C TRP A 111 -2.18 -1.47 8.75
N PRO A 112 -3.04 -1.88 9.70
CA PRO A 112 -2.57 -2.42 10.98
C PRO A 112 -1.65 -3.64 10.80
N VAL A 113 -2.02 -4.56 9.90
CA VAL A 113 -1.23 -5.79 9.63
C VAL A 113 0.06 -5.44 8.90
N ALA A 114 0.00 -4.57 7.90
CA ALA A 114 1.19 -4.13 7.17
C ALA A 114 2.17 -3.35 8.06
N LEU A 115 1.68 -2.47 8.94
CA LEU A 115 2.49 -1.73 9.90
C LEU A 115 3.22 -2.66 10.89
N ARG A 116 2.59 -3.76 11.35
CA ARG A 116 3.29 -4.77 12.16
C ARG A 116 4.42 -5.46 11.39
N THR A 117 4.21 -5.71 10.09
CA THR A 117 5.25 -6.29 9.22
C THR A 117 6.43 -5.34 9.08
N ILE A 118 6.18 -4.04 8.88
CA ILE A 118 7.21 -3.00 8.84
C ILE A 118 7.94 -2.92 10.19
N ALA A 119 7.21 -2.86 11.31
CA ALA A 119 7.80 -2.80 12.64
C ALA A 119 8.77 -3.96 12.88
N ARG A 120 8.38 -5.19 12.52
CA ARG A 120 9.26 -6.37 12.60
C ARG A 120 10.53 -6.21 11.76
N ARG A 121 10.40 -5.75 10.51
CA ARG A 121 11.54 -5.56 9.59
C ARG A 121 12.55 -4.54 10.12
N HIS A 122 12.05 -3.46 10.73
CA HIS A 122 12.87 -2.36 11.26
C HIS A 122 13.24 -2.53 12.74
N ARG A 123 12.86 -3.66 13.38
CA ARG A 123 13.07 -3.97 14.80
C ARG A 123 12.45 -2.90 15.73
N LEU A 124 11.25 -2.48 15.41
CA LEU A 124 10.45 -1.48 16.13
C LEU A 124 9.36 -2.15 16.96
N ASN A 125 8.91 -1.46 18.00
CA ASN A 125 7.78 -1.90 18.83
C ASN A 125 6.44 -1.57 18.15
N THR A 126 5.38 -2.30 18.51
CA THR A 126 4.03 -2.17 17.91
C THR A 126 3.00 -1.55 18.87
N THR A 127 3.45 -0.95 19.96
CA THR A 127 2.58 -0.43 21.03
C THR A 127 1.59 0.59 20.50
N VAL A 128 2.03 1.47 19.60
CA VAL A 128 1.18 2.48 18.96
C VAL A 128 0.00 1.87 18.18
N ILE A 129 0.22 0.73 17.52
CA ILE A 129 -0.81 0.04 16.73
C ILE A 129 -1.85 -0.54 17.68
N THR A 130 -1.40 -1.30 18.68
CA THR A 130 -2.28 -1.90 19.68
C THR A 130 -3.08 -0.84 20.44
N HIS A 131 -2.48 0.32 20.72
CA HIS A 131 -3.18 1.44 21.33
C HIS A 131 -4.27 2.00 20.40
N CYS A 132 -3.95 2.25 19.12
CA CYS A 132 -4.93 2.74 18.15
C CYS A 132 -6.11 1.79 17.98
N GLU A 133 -5.86 0.47 17.92
CA GLU A 133 -6.91 -0.53 17.78
C GLU A 133 -7.90 -0.50 18.96
N ARG A 134 -7.37 -0.38 20.19
CA ARG A 134 -8.20 -0.26 21.40
C ARG A 134 -9.03 1.01 21.40
N GLN A 135 -8.45 2.14 20.99
CA GLN A 135 -9.16 3.42 20.99
C GLN A 135 -10.22 3.52 19.89
N LEU A 136 -9.95 2.97 18.71
CA LEU A 136 -10.81 3.11 17.54
C LEU A 136 -11.83 1.97 17.42
N GLY A 137 -11.86 1.04 18.38
CA GLY A 137 -12.77 -0.10 18.35
C GLY A 137 -12.49 -1.04 17.18
N PHE A 138 -11.25 -1.07 16.68
CA PHE A 138 -10.79 -2.13 15.77
C PHE A 138 -10.69 -3.41 16.59
N VAL A 139 -11.83 -4.03 16.86
CA VAL A 139 -11.88 -5.41 17.31
C VAL A 139 -11.36 -6.20 16.13
N THR A 140 -10.09 -6.61 16.21
CA THR A 140 -9.65 -7.81 15.52
C THR A 140 -10.68 -8.87 15.86
N ARG A 141 -11.48 -9.28 14.88
CA ARG A 141 -12.14 -10.58 14.97
C ARG A 141 -11.00 -11.58 15.14
N SER A 142 -10.74 -11.92 16.39
CA SER A 142 -10.04 -13.14 16.78
C SER A 142 -10.61 -14.25 15.90
N GLN A 143 -9.72 -15.11 15.43
CA GLN A 143 -9.96 -16.25 14.55
C GLN A 143 -11.37 -16.86 14.66
N PRO A 144 -12.00 -17.27 13.55
CA PRO A 144 -13.29 -17.91 13.62
C PRO A 144 -13.15 -19.25 14.34
N GLU A 145 -13.53 -19.31 15.62
CA GLU A 145 -13.99 -20.55 16.20
C GLU A 145 -15.23 -20.99 15.40
N HIS A 146 -15.06 -22.08 14.66
CA HIS A 146 -16.10 -22.85 13.99
C HIS A 146 -17.31 -22.07 13.44
N VAL A 147 -17.09 -21.31 12.36
CA VAL A 147 -18.19 -20.95 11.46
C VAL A 147 -18.49 -22.19 10.60
N ARG A 148 -19.64 -22.83 10.85
CA ARG A 148 -20.23 -23.76 9.88
C ARG A 148 -20.39 -23.01 8.55
N PRO A 149 -20.01 -23.59 7.40
CA PRO A 149 -20.16 -22.91 6.13
C PRO A 149 -21.65 -22.73 5.82
N VAL A 150 -22.13 -21.50 5.94
CA VAL A 150 -23.37 -21.09 5.27
C VAL A 150 -22.93 -20.55 3.92
N ALA A 151 -23.20 -21.33 2.87
CA ALA A 151 -22.96 -20.91 1.50
C ALA A 151 -23.67 -19.56 1.24
N PRO A 152 -23.02 -18.58 0.60
CA PRO A 152 -23.70 -17.36 0.19
C PRO A 152 -24.80 -17.69 -0.83
N ALA A 153 -25.97 -17.08 -0.68
CA ALA A 153 -27.17 -17.28 -1.50
C ALA A 153 -27.01 -16.87 -2.99
N TYR A 154 -25.81 -16.56 -3.47
CA TYR A 154 -25.51 -16.27 -4.88
C TYR A 154 -24.84 -17.43 -5.62
N LEU A 155 -24.74 -18.63 -5.00
CA LEU A 155 -24.22 -19.85 -5.62
C LEU A 155 -25.31 -20.88 -6.01
N LEU A 156 -26.56 -20.42 -6.14
CA LEU A 156 -27.65 -21.22 -6.70
C LEU A 156 -28.12 -20.55 -8.00
N ASP A 157 -27.41 -20.81 -9.10
CA ASP A 157 -28.00 -20.99 -10.44
C ASP A 157 -26.90 -21.08 -11.50
N PHE A 158 -26.34 -22.29 -11.67
CA PHE A 158 -25.76 -22.70 -12.95
C PHE A 158 -26.05 -24.18 -13.19
N PRO A 159 -27.12 -24.51 -13.92
CA PRO A 159 -27.13 -25.73 -14.71
C PRO A 159 -27.58 -25.44 -16.15
N LYS A 160 -26.73 -24.80 -16.96
CA LYS A 160 -26.88 -24.78 -18.43
C LYS A 160 -25.57 -24.83 -19.24
N LEU A 161 -24.43 -25.20 -18.65
CA LEU A 161 -23.14 -25.23 -19.36
C LEU A 161 -22.47 -26.61 -19.46
N LEU A 162 -23.20 -27.69 -19.18
CA LEU A 162 -22.77 -29.05 -19.50
C LEU A 162 -23.93 -29.82 -20.13
N ALA A 163 -24.26 -29.51 -21.38
CA ALA A 163 -24.98 -30.45 -22.23
C ALA A 163 -23.93 -31.38 -22.89
N PRO A 164 -24.11 -32.71 -22.84
CA PRO A 164 -23.26 -33.63 -23.57
C PRO A 164 -23.56 -33.51 -25.07
N VAL A 165 -22.54 -33.19 -25.88
CA VAL A 165 -22.63 -33.39 -27.33
C VAL A 165 -22.56 -34.90 -27.55
N ASN A 166 -23.71 -35.45 -27.92
CA ASN A 166 -23.87 -36.84 -28.28
C ASN A 166 -23.16 -37.12 -29.61
N THR A 167 -22.45 -38.24 -29.61
CA THR A 167 -21.85 -38.91 -30.76
C THR A 167 -22.91 -39.27 -31.80
N GLY A 168 -22.69 -38.89 -33.06
CA GLY A 168 -23.47 -39.32 -34.21
C GLY A 168 -22.58 -39.39 -35.44
N VAL A 169 -22.28 -40.62 -35.85
CA VAL A 169 -21.47 -41.03 -37.00
C VAL A 169 -22.12 -40.57 -38.31
N ASP A 170 -21.32 -40.12 -39.29
CA ASP A 170 -21.66 -40.34 -40.70
C ASP A 170 -20.41 -40.64 -41.54
N HIS A 171 -20.58 -41.55 -42.49
CA HIS A 171 -19.59 -42.18 -43.35
C HIS A 171 -19.18 -41.28 -44.53
N GLY A 172 -17.94 -41.44 -45.04
CA GLY A 172 -17.68 -41.21 -46.46
C GLY A 172 -16.28 -40.72 -46.87
N ARG A 173 -15.43 -41.69 -47.25
CA ARG A 173 -14.51 -41.71 -48.43
C ARG A 173 -13.42 -40.62 -48.52
N GLU A 174 -12.18 -40.95 -48.17
CA GLU A 174 -11.10 -41.50 -49.04
C GLU A 174 -10.57 -40.47 -50.06
N GLU A 175 -9.35 -39.98 -49.87
CA GLU A 175 -8.28 -40.18 -50.87
C GLU A 175 -6.87 -39.84 -50.34
N ARG A 176 -5.94 -40.66 -50.81
CA ARG A 176 -4.57 -40.86 -50.38
C ARG A 176 -3.64 -39.76 -50.91
N LYS A 177 -2.63 -39.35 -50.13
CA LYS A 177 -1.34 -38.92 -50.68
C LYS A 177 -0.19 -39.28 -49.73
N ALA A 178 0.72 -40.11 -50.26
CA ALA A 178 1.95 -40.59 -49.63
C ALA A 178 3.04 -39.48 -49.56
N PRO A 179 4.07 -39.64 -48.72
CA PRO A 179 5.15 -38.66 -48.55
C PRO A 179 6.35 -38.96 -49.47
N ARG A 180 7.03 -37.91 -49.91
CA ARG A 180 8.43 -37.92 -50.40
C ARG A 180 9.06 -36.60 -49.94
N GLU A 181 9.93 -36.63 -48.94
CA GLU A 181 11.41 -36.74 -49.04
C GLU A 181 12.11 -35.47 -49.57
N VAL A 182 12.85 -34.83 -48.65
CA VAL A 182 14.29 -34.46 -48.73
C VAL A 182 14.84 -34.04 -50.10
N CYS A 183 15.38 -32.81 -50.23
CA CYS A 183 16.83 -32.54 -50.21
C CYS A 183 17.18 -31.06 -50.50
N CYS A 184 18.31 -30.64 -49.96
CA CYS A 184 19.01 -29.38 -50.22
C CYS A 184 19.49 -29.22 -51.66
N ALA A 185 19.50 -27.98 -52.17
CA ALA A 185 20.64 -27.27 -52.78
C ALA A 185 20.15 -25.93 -53.35
#